data_AF-A0A5M6D255-F1
#
_entry.id   AF-A0A5M6D255-F1
#
_cell.length_a   1.000
_cell.length_b   1.000
_cell.length_c   1.000
_cell.angle_alpha   90.00
_cell.angle_beta   90.00
_cell.angle_gamma   90.00
#
_symmetry.space_group_name_H-M   'P 1'
#
loop_
_entity.id
_entity.type
_entity.pdbx_description
1 polymer ?
#
loop_
_entity_poly.entity_id
_entity_poly.type
_entity_poly.pdbx_seq_one_letter_code
_entity_poly.pdbx_strand_id
1 'polypeptide(L)'
;MIHSPRTICLLRLALILCIGASAAESFGQAEPAAHPDEIKAVFRISRSFLAEVADRPIVAEIPLCATVLNFRCSGVIHGEGRLAIDLQRSGQHAVFEVTSEGRGRARVRGRRGPIVAHGAAWGPFTSQTLVRFDGRRFSEISTIPQVTVCASVQRVTGHRDRPLGRLIGSGIMPMTDHLIPKAVAEATPIANGYLKEFVEETADKIILRLNQKTPIEESVNRLFPKTTDWVFQMSSDEQFLQAAYGPPGVTVPALPEVPAMVGDVRLEAWLRSTNEEAKLLAKFGNGPLARQLVQRQLETRLPELAALAEERSVQAVGSWVVIQIGAPDNN
;
A
#
# COMPACT_ATOMS: atom_id res chain seq x y z
N MET A 1 -35.25 -32.69 41.75
CA MET A 1 -35.09 -32.26 40.35
C MET A 1 -34.23 -31.02 40.35
N ILE A 2 -32.98 -31.15 39.88
CA ILE A 2 -31.94 -30.12 39.90
C ILE A 2 -31.82 -29.60 38.47
N HIS A 3 -32.11 -28.32 38.24
CA HIS A 3 -31.82 -27.66 36.97
C HIS A 3 -30.48 -26.93 37.06
N SER A 4 -29.63 -27.24 36.09
CA SER A 4 -28.21 -26.88 35.98
C SER A 4 -28.00 -25.38 35.66
N PRO A 5 -27.17 -24.64 36.41
CA PRO A 5 -26.89 -23.22 36.18
C PRO A 5 -25.63 -22.95 35.32
N ARG A 6 -25.19 -23.88 34.46
CA ARG A 6 -23.87 -23.78 33.79
C ARG A 6 -23.86 -23.39 32.31
N THR A 7 -25.00 -23.07 31.70
CA THR A 7 -25.06 -22.72 30.25
C THR A 7 -25.42 -21.26 29.97
N ILE A 8 -25.68 -20.45 31.00
CA ILE A 8 -26.21 -19.08 30.88
C ILE A 8 -25.09 -18.02 30.77
N CYS A 9 -23.83 -18.39 31.04
CA CYS A 9 -22.71 -17.42 31.07
C CYS A 9 -22.02 -17.20 29.70
N LEU A 10 -22.20 -18.09 28.72
CA LEU A 10 -21.63 -17.96 27.37
C LEU A 10 -22.51 -17.12 26.42
N LEU A 11 -23.77 -16.86 26.78
CA LEU A 11 -24.70 -16.07 25.97
C LEU A 11 -24.49 -14.54 26.09
N ARG A 12 -23.82 -14.06 27.14
CA ARG A 12 -23.67 -12.62 27.40
C ARG A 12 -22.55 -11.95 26.61
N LEU A 13 -21.61 -12.72 26.06
CA LEU A 13 -20.54 -12.17 25.22
C LEU A 13 -20.86 -12.19 23.73
N ALA A 14 -21.65 -13.17 23.29
CA ALA A 14 -22.40 -13.05 22.05
C ALA A 14 -23.31 -11.81 22.07
N LEU A 15 -23.78 -11.39 23.25
CA LEU A 15 -24.65 -10.23 23.42
C LEU A 15 -23.98 -8.91 23.02
N ILE A 16 -22.71 -8.66 23.35
CA ILE A 16 -22.05 -7.38 23.02
C ILE A 16 -21.83 -7.23 21.50
N LEU A 17 -21.67 -8.32 20.77
CA LEU A 17 -21.68 -8.34 19.30
C LEU A 17 -23.10 -8.49 18.68
N CYS A 18 -24.13 -8.73 19.50
CA CYS A 18 -25.56 -8.64 19.14
C CYS A 18 -26.19 -7.27 19.45
N ILE A 19 -25.51 -6.38 20.18
CA ILE A 19 -26.04 -5.06 20.60
C ILE A 19 -26.00 -4.01 19.46
N GLY A 20 -25.59 -4.38 18.24
CA GLY A 20 -25.76 -3.55 17.05
C GLY A 20 -27.21 -3.43 16.52
N ALA A 21 -28.17 -4.20 17.03
CA ALA A 21 -29.54 -4.21 16.51
C ALA A 21 -30.67 -3.91 17.52
N SER A 22 -30.36 -3.64 18.80
CA SER A 22 -31.41 -3.27 19.76
C SER A 22 -30.91 -2.20 20.73
N ALA A 23 -30.77 -0.99 20.22
CA ALA A 23 -30.96 0.20 21.04
C ALA A 23 -32.46 0.39 21.24
N ALA A 24 -33.03 -0.31 22.23
CA ALA A 24 -34.24 0.08 22.93
C ALA A 24 -34.36 -0.76 24.20
N GLU A 25 -34.16 -0.06 25.32
CA GLU A 25 -34.76 -0.28 26.64
C GLU A 25 -34.16 -1.29 27.64
N SER A 26 -33.77 -0.68 28.76
CA SER A 26 -33.83 -1.18 30.14
C SER A 26 -32.67 -2.09 30.60
N PHE A 27 -31.67 -1.48 31.23
CA PHE A 27 -31.28 -1.80 32.63
C PHE A 27 -30.72 -0.53 33.29
N GLY A 28 -31.39 -0.10 34.36
CA GLY A 28 -31.16 1.20 35.01
C GLY A 28 -29.91 1.26 35.87
N GLN A 29 -28.77 1.54 35.25
CA GLN A 29 -27.72 2.36 35.84
C GLN A 29 -27.36 3.42 34.80
N ALA A 30 -27.52 4.70 35.16
CA ALA A 30 -27.15 5.82 34.33
C ALA A 30 -25.62 5.86 34.21
N GLU A 31 -25.11 5.07 33.28
CA GLU A 31 -23.78 5.21 32.73
C GLU A 31 -23.73 6.58 32.02
N PRO A 32 -22.67 7.39 32.21
CA PRO A 32 -22.55 8.65 31.51
C PRO A 32 -22.59 8.34 30.01
N ALA A 33 -23.63 8.83 29.34
CA ALA A 33 -23.81 8.64 27.91
C ALA A 33 -22.48 8.98 27.22
N ALA A 34 -21.88 7.99 26.55
CA ALA A 34 -20.66 8.22 25.77
C ALA A 34 -20.89 9.49 24.95
N HIS A 35 -20.04 10.50 25.15
CA HIS A 35 -20.28 11.81 24.56
C HIS A 35 -20.52 11.63 23.06
N PRO A 36 -21.59 12.22 22.50
CA PRO A 36 -21.93 12.09 21.07
C PRO A 36 -20.78 12.54 20.15
N ASP A 37 -19.78 13.25 20.69
CA ASP A 37 -18.62 13.82 20.00
C ASP A 37 -17.38 12.91 19.98
N GLU A 38 -17.53 11.61 20.25
CA GLU A 38 -16.38 10.75 20.53
C GLU A 38 -16.10 9.71 19.43
N ILE A 39 -14.83 9.62 19.02
CA ILE A 39 -14.31 8.62 18.08
C ILE A 39 -14.56 7.22 18.60
N LYS A 40 -15.17 6.35 17.78
CA LYS A 40 -15.57 5.00 18.19
C LYS A 40 -14.77 3.89 17.57
N ALA A 41 -14.08 4.16 16.47
CA ALA A 41 -13.15 3.21 15.90
C ALA A 41 -11.88 3.92 15.40
N VAL A 42 -10.74 3.28 15.54
CA VAL A 42 -9.48 3.68 14.90
C VAL A 42 -8.90 2.46 14.21
N PHE A 43 -8.66 2.57 12.90
CA PHE A 43 -8.01 1.53 12.13
C PHE A 43 -6.56 1.92 11.89
N ARG A 44 -5.64 0.98 12.08
CA ARG A 44 -4.23 1.16 11.78
C ARG A 44 -3.78 0.16 10.74
N ILE A 45 -3.04 0.64 9.75
CA ILE A 45 -2.41 -0.17 8.71
C ILE A 45 -0.91 -0.07 8.91
N SER A 46 -0.25 -1.19 9.16
CA SER A 46 1.17 -1.19 9.51
C SER A 46 2.06 -0.98 8.30
N ARG A 47 3.25 -0.42 8.56
CA ARG A 47 4.33 -0.30 7.58
C ARG A 47 4.75 -1.66 7.02
N SER A 48 4.82 -2.70 7.85
CA SER A 48 5.23 -4.05 7.41
C SER A 48 4.26 -4.62 6.39
N PHE A 49 2.95 -4.44 6.61
CA PHE A 49 1.94 -4.85 5.64
C PHE A 49 2.04 -4.11 4.32
N LEU A 50 2.21 -2.78 4.37
CA LEU A 50 2.42 -1.99 3.15
C LEU A 50 3.66 -2.50 2.39
N ALA A 51 4.78 -2.69 3.12
CA ALA A 51 6.03 -3.18 2.58
C ALA A 51 5.87 -4.57 1.94
N GLU A 52 5.16 -5.50 2.57
CA GLU A 52 4.88 -6.83 2.03
C GLU A 52 4.11 -6.76 0.70
N VAL A 53 3.11 -5.87 0.60
CA VAL A 53 2.35 -5.71 -0.65
C VAL A 53 3.24 -5.16 -1.78
N ALA A 54 4.25 -4.38 -1.42
CA ALA A 54 5.26 -3.83 -2.33
C ALA A 54 6.51 -4.71 -2.49
N ASP A 55 6.67 -5.78 -1.73
CA ASP A 55 7.86 -6.66 -1.72
C ASP A 55 7.88 -7.57 -2.95
N ARG A 56 8.06 -6.94 -4.10
CA ARG A 56 8.28 -7.64 -5.37
C ARG A 56 9.44 -6.98 -6.10
N PRO A 57 10.36 -7.79 -6.66
CA PRO A 57 11.38 -7.26 -7.52
C PRO A 57 10.73 -6.60 -8.73
N ILE A 58 11.24 -5.43 -9.10
CA ILE A 58 10.90 -4.80 -10.37
C ILE A 58 11.65 -5.58 -11.44
N VAL A 59 10.93 -6.20 -12.36
CA VAL A 59 11.48 -6.78 -13.58
C VAL A 59 10.54 -6.38 -14.71
N ALA A 60 11.04 -5.62 -15.67
CA ALA A 60 10.22 -5.04 -16.73
C ALA A 60 10.92 -5.09 -18.09
N GLU A 61 10.13 -5.30 -19.13
CA GLU A 61 10.53 -5.16 -20.53
C GLU A 61 9.64 -4.10 -21.18
N ILE A 62 10.23 -2.96 -21.53
CA ILE A 62 9.50 -1.81 -22.07
C ILE A 62 9.94 -1.59 -23.52
N PRO A 63 9.03 -1.61 -24.50
CA PRO A 63 9.38 -1.33 -25.89
C PRO A 63 9.82 0.14 -26.03
N LEU A 64 11.04 0.34 -26.54
CA LEU A 64 11.57 1.66 -26.85
C LEU A 64 11.20 2.05 -28.28
N CYS A 65 10.54 3.19 -28.44
CA CYS A 65 10.28 3.83 -29.73
C CYS A 65 10.36 5.35 -29.54
N ALA A 66 11.51 5.94 -29.88
CA ALA A 66 11.77 7.35 -29.64
C ALA A 66 12.51 7.98 -30.82
N THR A 67 12.53 9.31 -30.89
CA THR A 67 13.40 10.05 -31.81
C THR A 67 14.45 10.78 -30.98
N VAL A 68 15.74 10.58 -31.29
CA VAL A 68 16.88 11.25 -30.63
C VAL A 68 17.84 11.74 -31.70
N LEU A 69 18.17 13.04 -31.72
CA LEU A 69 19.02 13.66 -32.75
C LEU A 69 18.56 13.35 -34.19
N ASN A 70 17.25 13.27 -34.41
CA ASN A 70 16.61 12.86 -35.67
C ASN A 70 16.85 11.39 -36.09
N PHE A 71 17.37 10.55 -35.22
CA PHE A 71 17.34 9.10 -35.40
C PHE A 71 16.07 8.54 -34.78
N ARG A 72 15.29 7.79 -35.56
CA ARG A 72 14.22 6.94 -35.03
C ARG A 72 14.87 5.73 -34.35
N CYS A 73 14.90 5.76 -33.03
CA CYS A 73 15.45 4.75 -32.16
C CYS A 73 14.38 3.72 -31.78
N SER A 74 14.74 2.44 -31.92
CA SER A 74 13.90 1.30 -31.52
C SER A 74 14.71 0.29 -30.70
N GLY A 75 14.07 -0.37 -29.74
CA GLY A 75 14.69 -1.41 -28.93
C GLY A 75 13.75 -1.94 -27.85
N VAL A 76 14.31 -2.63 -26.87
CA VAL A 76 13.62 -3.02 -25.64
C VAL A 76 14.49 -2.60 -24.47
N ILE A 77 13.89 -1.92 -23.49
CA ILE A 77 14.51 -1.57 -22.22
C ILE A 77 14.21 -2.72 -21.27
N HIS A 78 15.26 -3.32 -20.72
CA HIS A 78 15.17 -4.26 -19.61
C HIS A 78 15.49 -3.50 -18.33
N GLY A 79 14.49 -3.37 -17.46
CA GLY A 79 14.60 -2.73 -16.15
C GLY A 79 14.61 -3.76 -15.05
N GLU A 80 15.49 -3.58 -14.06
CA GLU A 80 15.47 -4.34 -12.82
C GLU A 80 15.67 -3.41 -11.61
N GLY A 81 15.01 -3.70 -10.49
CA GLY A 81 15.07 -2.85 -9.31
C GLY A 81 14.31 -3.40 -8.11
N ARG A 82 14.19 -2.56 -7.09
CA ARG A 82 13.44 -2.84 -5.86
C ARG A 82 12.56 -1.67 -5.48
N LEU A 83 11.51 -1.97 -4.73
CA LEU A 83 10.62 -1.00 -4.10
C LEU A 83 10.93 -0.94 -2.61
N ALA A 84 10.77 0.24 -2.03
CA ALA A 84 10.78 0.46 -0.60
C ALA A 84 9.66 1.42 -0.21
N ILE A 85 9.08 1.21 0.96
CA ILE A 85 8.01 2.04 1.49
C ILE A 85 8.50 2.78 2.72
N ASP A 86 8.19 4.07 2.76
CA ASP A 86 8.40 4.92 3.93
C ASP A 86 7.11 5.66 4.31
N LEU A 87 6.78 5.67 5.59
CA LEU A 87 5.60 6.40 6.07
C LEU A 87 6.04 7.80 6.49
N GLN A 88 5.32 8.80 6.00
CA GLN A 88 5.58 10.18 6.38
C GLN A 88 4.71 10.54 7.58
N ARG A 89 5.31 11.06 8.66
CA ARG A 89 4.54 11.52 9.83
C ARG A 89 3.64 12.69 9.43
N SER A 90 2.34 12.57 9.65
CA SER A 90 1.37 13.62 9.37
C SER A 90 0.19 13.54 10.34
N GLY A 91 -0.20 14.67 10.91
CA GLY A 91 -1.33 14.76 11.84
C GLY A 91 -2.70 14.88 11.15
N GLN A 92 -2.73 15.04 9.82
CA GLN A 92 -3.96 15.33 9.06
C GLN A 92 -4.16 14.42 7.84
N HIS A 93 -3.11 13.69 7.43
CA HIS A 93 -3.12 12.87 6.24
C HIS A 93 -2.51 11.51 6.56
N ALA A 94 -3.05 10.46 5.98
CA ALA A 94 -2.47 9.13 6.03
C ALA A 94 -1.73 8.93 4.70
N VAL A 95 -0.44 9.27 4.69
CA VAL A 95 0.39 9.26 3.47
C VAL A 95 1.64 8.42 3.65
N PHE A 96 2.04 7.74 2.58
CA PHE A 96 3.30 7.02 2.50
C PHE A 96 3.92 7.21 1.13
N GLU A 97 5.23 7.06 1.08
CA GLU A 97 6.04 7.18 -0.12
C GLU A 97 6.49 5.79 -0.56
N VAL A 98 6.20 5.45 -1.82
CA VAL A 98 6.78 4.30 -2.50
C VAL A 98 7.99 4.80 -3.28
N THR A 99 9.17 4.41 -2.82
CA THR A 99 10.43 4.68 -3.52
C THR A 99 10.80 3.47 -4.35
N SER A 100 11.26 3.70 -5.58
CA SER A 100 11.89 2.66 -6.39
C SER A 100 13.31 3.04 -6.72
N GLU A 101 14.18 2.04 -6.77
CA GLU A 101 15.54 2.21 -7.28
C GLU A 101 15.97 0.99 -8.07
N GLY A 102 16.75 1.22 -9.13
CA GLY A 102 17.16 0.15 -10.01
C GLY A 102 18.04 0.60 -11.15
N ARG A 103 18.13 -0.25 -12.18
CA ARG A 103 18.88 0.02 -13.40
C ARG A 103 18.11 -0.43 -14.63
N GLY A 104 18.20 0.38 -15.68
CA GLY A 104 17.72 0.06 -17.01
C GLY A 104 18.89 -0.24 -17.95
N ARG A 105 18.68 -1.15 -18.89
CA ARG A 105 19.59 -1.38 -20.02
C ARG A 105 18.80 -1.63 -21.30
N ALA A 106 19.27 -1.11 -22.42
CA ALA A 106 18.65 -1.30 -23.71
C ALA A 106 19.69 -1.50 -24.79
N ARG A 107 19.41 -2.39 -25.74
CA ARG A 107 20.08 -2.41 -27.04
C ARG A 107 19.25 -1.58 -28.00
N VAL A 108 19.85 -0.54 -28.57
CA VAL A 108 19.14 0.47 -29.35
C VAL A 108 19.59 0.41 -30.81
N ARG A 109 18.63 0.49 -31.71
CA ARG A 109 18.83 0.68 -33.13
C ARG A 109 18.25 2.02 -33.55
N GLY A 110 19.10 2.98 -33.88
CA GLY A 110 18.73 4.27 -34.44
C GLY A 110 18.75 4.24 -35.97
N ARG A 111 17.77 4.87 -36.62
CA ARG A 111 17.73 5.03 -38.08
C ARG A 111 17.52 6.48 -38.47
N ARG A 112 18.36 7.00 -39.37
CA ARG A 112 18.23 8.33 -39.98
C ARG A 112 18.55 8.24 -41.46
N GLY A 113 17.51 8.18 -42.30
CA GLY A 113 17.66 7.96 -43.74
C GLY A 113 18.47 6.69 -44.04
N PRO A 114 19.59 6.76 -44.79
CA PRO A 114 20.42 5.61 -45.09
C PRO A 114 21.36 5.21 -43.94
N ILE A 115 21.40 5.94 -42.82
CA ILE A 115 22.31 5.68 -41.70
C ILE A 115 21.58 4.86 -40.63
N VAL A 116 22.22 3.79 -40.18
CA VAL A 116 21.75 2.95 -39.08
C VAL A 116 22.84 2.94 -37.99
N ALA A 117 22.48 3.33 -36.78
CA ALA A 117 23.35 3.27 -35.62
C ALA A 117 22.88 2.14 -34.69
N HIS A 118 23.82 1.33 -34.25
CA HIS A 118 23.63 0.28 -33.25
C HIS A 118 24.41 0.67 -32.00
N GLY A 119 23.75 0.60 -30.86
CA GLY A 119 24.34 1.00 -29.59
C GLY A 119 23.66 0.35 -28.40
N ALA A 120 24.14 0.75 -27.23
CA ALA A 120 23.54 0.42 -25.96
C ALA A 120 23.24 1.70 -25.18
N ALA A 121 22.16 1.67 -24.41
CA ALA A 121 21.86 2.68 -23.39
C ALA A 121 21.70 1.97 -22.05
N TRP A 122 22.15 2.57 -20.97
CA TRP A 122 22.00 2.03 -19.63
C TRP A 122 22.01 3.15 -18.60
N GLY A 123 21.55 2.87 -17.40
CA GLY A 123 21.55 3.88 -16.36
C GLY A 123 20.86 3.44 -15.09
N PRO A 124 21.23 4.01 -13.93
CA PRO A 124 20.41 3.90 -12.75
C PRO A 124 19.12 4.70 -12.92
N PHE A 125 18.09 4.27 -12.23
CA PHE A 125 16.87 5.03 -12.05
C PHE A 125 16.44 5.04 -10.58
N THR A 126 15.73 6.11 -10.21
CA THR A 126 14.96 6.20 -8.99
C THR A 126 13.56 6.74 -9.31
N SER A 127 12.58 6.42 -8.48
CA SER A 127 11.30 7.11 -8.49
C SER A 127 10.73 7.26 -7.10
N GLN A 128 9.88 8.27 -6.93
CA GLN A 128 9.14 8.52 -5.70
C GLN A 128 7.67 8.67 -6.06
N THR A 129 6.81 7.83 -5.47
CA THR A 129 5.36 7.90 -5.65
C THR A 129 4.71 8.15 -4.30
N LEU A 130 4.03 9.28 -4.16
CA LEU A 130 3.30 9.60 -2.93
C LEU A 130 1.88 9.03 -3.02
N VAL A 131 1.51 8.19 -2.06
CA VAL A 131 0.20 7.56 -1.98
C VAL A 131 -0.52 8.02 -0.73
N ARG A 132 -1.81 8.33 -0.88
CA ARG A 132 -2.70 8.72 0.22
C ARG A 132 -3.76 7.68 0.45
N PHE A 133 -4.03 7.41 1.73
CA PHE A 133 -5.22 6.73 2.19
C PHE A 133 -6.23 7.77 2.71
N ASP A 134 -7.48 7.69 2.26
CA ASP A 134 -8.56 8.61 2.67
C ASP A 134 -9.51 8.00 3.72
N GLY A 135 -9.15 6.83 4.27
CA GLY A 135 -10.01 6.04 5.16
C GLY A 135 -10.84 4.99 4.43
N ARG A 136 -10.98 5.10 3.10
CA ARG A 136 -11.77 4.20 2.26
C ARG A 136 -10.90 3.51 1.22
N ARG A 137 -10.04 4.27 0.56
CA ARG A 137 -9.19 3.80 -0.53
C ARG A 137 -7.84 4.49 -0.54
N PHE A 138 -6.89 3.79 -1.13
CA PHE A 138 -5.60 4.30 -1.54
C PHE A 138 -5.71 4.97 -2.92
N SER A 139 -5.04 6.10 -3.07
CA SER A 139 -4.96 6.86 -4.32
C SER A 139 -3.57 7.48 -4.48
N GLU A 140 -3.04 7.48 -5.70
CA GLU A 140 -1.83 8.22 -6.04
C GLU A 140 -2.06 9.73 -5.90
N ILE A 141 -1.08 10.45 -5.35
CA ILE A 141 -1.01 11.92 -5.38
C ILE A 141 -0.09 12.39 -6.51
N SER A 142 1.14 11.85 -6.56
CA SER A 142 2.16 12.29 -7.50
C SER A 142 3.29 11.28 -7.66
N THR A 143 3.84 11.20 -8.87
CA THR A 143 5.03 10.40 -9.21
C THR A 143 6.15 11.29 -9.75
N ILE A 144 7.36 11.15 -9.17
CA ILE A 144 8.58 11.85 -9.58
C ILE A 144 9.63 10.82 -10.04
N PRO A 145 9.82 10.64 -11.36
CA PRO A 145 10.84 9.75 -11.91
C PRO A 145 12.18 10.48 -12.09
N GLN A 146 13.29 9.75 -11.90
CA GLN A 146 14.64 10.24 -12.19
C GLN A 146 15.48 9.14 -12.83
N VAL A 147 15.97 9.39 -14.04
CA VAL A 147 16.86 8.50 -14.79
C VAL A 147 18.16 9.23 -15.10
N THR A 148 19.29 8.55 -14.94
CA THR A 148 20.57 8.99 -15.48
C THR A 148 20.93 8.13 -16.69
N VAL A 149 20.85 8.69 -17.89
CA VAL A 149 21.13 7.93 -19.12
C VAL A 149 22.61 7.98 -19.46
N CYS A 150 23.19 6.80 -19.68
CA CYS A 150 24.48 6.60 -20.32
C CYS A 150 24.25 5.88 -21.66
N ALA A 151 25.08 6.15 -22.66
CA ALA A 151 24.97 5.52 -23.95
C ALA A 151 26.33 5.27 -24.60
N SER A 152 26.39 4.24 -25.45
CA SER A 152 27.52 3.99 -26.34
C SER A 152 27.03 3.61 -27.72
N VAL A 153 27.74 4.08 -28.74
CA VAL A 153 27.55 3.64 -30.13
C VAL A 153 28.56 2.54 -30.39
N GLN A 154 28.08 1.37 -30.79
CA GLN A 154 28.90 0.20 -31.06
C GLN A 154 29.26 0.10 -32.54
N ARG A 155 28.32 0.47 -33.42
CA ARG A 155 28.49 0.35 -34.86
C ARG A 155 27.58 1.32 -35.60
N VAL A 156 28.10 1.95 -36.64
CA VAL A 156 27.32 2.70 -37.64
C VAL A 156 27.41 1.98 -38.98
N THR A 157 26.28 1.80 -39.66
CA THR A 157 26.22 1.20 -41.00
C THR A 157 25.33 2.00 -41.95
N GLY A 158 25.60 1.84 -43.24
CA GLY A 158 24.63 2.19 -44.27
C GLY A 158 23.50 1.16 -44.36
N HIS A 159 22.29 1.62 -44.68
CA HIS A 159 21.04 0.85 -44.78
C HIS A 159 21.13 -0.36 -45.74
N ARG A 160 22.04 -0.31 -46.72
CA ARG A 160 22.25 -1.40 -47.69
C ARG A 160 23.27 -2.46 -47.25
N ASP A 161 23.90 -2.34 -46.07
CA ASP A 161 24.93 -3.23 -45.49
C ASP A 161 26.02 -3.72 -46.48
N ARG A 162 26.22 -2.97 -47.58
CA ARG A 162 27.25 -3.21 -48.60
C ARG A 162 28.63 -2.83 -48.06
N PRO A 163 29.73 -3.39 -48.58
CA PRO A 163 31.09 -3.10 -48.13
C PRO A 163 31.43 -1.59 -48.08
N LEU A 164 30.93 -0.79 -49.04
CA LEU A 164 31.07 0.67 -48.99
C LEU A 164 30.39 1.32 -47.77
N GLY A 165 29.24 0.80 -47.33
CA GLY A 165 28.52 1.30 -46.17
C GLY A 165 29.20 1.01 -44.83
N ARG A 166 30.11 0.01 -44.79
CA ARG A 166 30.93 -0.29 -43.62
C ARG A 166 32.13 0.66 -43.50
N LEU A 167 32.75 1.02 -44.63
CA LEU A 167 33.86 1.99 -44.68
C LEU A 167 33.41 3.39 -44.25
N ILE A 168 32.22 3.84 -44.71
CA ILE A 168 31.64 5.12 -44.30
C ILE A 168 31.31 5.11 -42.79
N GLY A 169 30.83 3.99 -42.26
CA GLY A 169 30.55 3.83 -40.83
C GLY A 169 31.79 4.02 -39.94
N SER A 170 32.94 3.47 -40.34
CA SER A 170 34.21 3.59 -39.60
C SER A 170 34.69 5.06 -39.51
N GLY A 171 34.55 5.82 -40.60
CA GLY A 171 34.95 7.23 -40.64
C GLY A 171 34.06 8.16 -39.80
N ILE A 172 32.84 7.75 -39.46
CA ILE A 172 31.88 8.57 -38.71
C ILE A 172 31.96 8.31 -37.19
N MET A 173 32.58 7.20 -36.76
CA MET A 173 32.70 6.86 -35.32
C MET A 173 33.33 7.96 -34.44
N PRO A 174 34.41 8.64 -34.85
CA PRO A 174 34.96 9.74 -34.05
C PRO A 174 33.96 10.89 -33.87
N MET A 175 33.10 11.14 -34.86
CA MET A 175 32.04 12.13 -34.76
C MET A 175 30.89 11.65 -33.86
N THR A 176 30.63 10.34 -33.80
CA THR A 176 29.57 9.82 -32.90
C THR A 176 29.91 10.04 -31.44
N ASP A 177 31.18 9.89 -31.04
CA ASP A 177 31.58 10.09 -29.64
C ASP A 177 31.32 11.53 -29.16
N HIS A 178 31.49 12.51 -30.06
CA HIS A 178 31.16 13.91 -29.79
C HIS A 178 29.65 14.19 -29.71
N LEU A 179 28.82 13.33 -30.32
CA LEU A 179 27.37 13.45 -30.32
C LEU A 179 26.70 12.72 -29.15
N ILE A 180 27.40 11.77 -28.50
CA ILE A 180 26.86 11.01 -27.37
C ILE A 180 26.34 11.93 -26.24
N PRO A 181 27.07 12.96 -25.77
CA PRO A 181 26.56 13.82 -24.71
C PRO A 181 25.26 14.55 -25.08
N LYS A 182 25.14 14.99 -26.34
CA LYS A 182 23.92 15.62 -26.86
C LYS A 182 22.77 14.61 -26.96
N ALA A 183 23.05 13.39 -27.44
CA ALA A 183 22.08 12.32 -27.52
C ALA A 183 21.55 11.93 -26.13
N VAL A 184 22.44 11.84 -25.13
CA VAL A 184 22.10 11.57 -23.75
C VAL A 184 21.21 12.68 -23.18
N ALA A 185 21.58 13.95 -23.38
CA ALA A 185 20.78 15.08 -22.92
C ALA A 185 19.34 15.07 -23.49
N GLU A 186 19.17 14.70 -24.76
CA GLU A 186 17.86 14.57 -25.41
C GLU A 186 17.12 13.28 -25.00
N ALA A 187 17.84 12.19 -24.75
CA ALA A 187 17.26 10.91 -24.34
C ALA A 187 16.81 10.87 -22.87
N THR A 188 17.44 11.63 -21.98
CA THR A 188 17.10 11.66 -20.54
C THR A 188 15.63 12.02 -20.26
N PRO A 189 15.05 13.12 -20.79
CA PRO A 189 13.63 13.41 -20.57
C PRO A 189 12.70 12.35 -21.17
N ILE A 190 13.09 11.73 -22.29
CA ILE A 190 12.34 10.62 -22.89
C ILE A 190 12.35 9.40 -21.97
N ALA A 191 13.52 9.04 -21.43
CA ALA A 191 13.67 7.94 -20.48
C ALA A 191 12.88 8.19 -19.18
N ASN A 192 12.85 9.44 -18.69
CA ASN A 192 12.00 9.82 -17.56
C ASN A 192 10.51 9.61 -17.87
N GLY A 193 10.05 9.90 -19.10
CA GLY A 193 8.68 9.62 -19.53
C GLY A 193 8.33 8.13 -19.47
N TYR A 194 9.19 7.28 -20.04
CA TYR A 194 9.02 5.83 -19.95
C TYR A 194 9.02 5.30 -18.51
N LEU A 195 9.92 5.81 -17.67
CA LEU A 195 9.96 5.43 -16.26
C LEU A 195 8.69 5.88 -15.54
N LYS A 196 8.20 7.09 -15.83
CA LYS A 196 6.97 7.63 -15.24
C LYS A 196 5.80 6.69 -15.47
N GLU A 197 5.52 6.38 -16.74
CA GLU A 197 4.41 5.51 -17.13
C GLU A 197 4.52 4.13 -16.47
N PHE A 198 5.72 3.55 -16.45
CA PHE A 198 5.97 2.26 -15.80
C PHE A 198 5.73 2.30 -14.29
N VAL A 199 6.20 3.35 -13.62
CA VAL A 199 6.06 3.51 -12.17
C VAL A 199 4.61 3.77 -11.80
N GLU A 200 3.89 4.61 -12.54
CA GLU A 200 2.45 4.85 -12.36
C GLU A 200 1.66 3.53 -12.50
N GLU A 201 1.93 2.74 -13.55
CA GLU A 201 1.28 1.42 -13.72
C GLU A 201 1.61 0.45 -12.57
N THR A 202 2.83 0.52 -12.05
CA THR A 202 3.26 -0.32 -10.91
C THR A 202 2.59 0.13 -9.61
N ALA A 203 2.51 1.44 -9.38
CA ALA A 203 1.82 2.04 -8.25
C ALA A 203 0.33 1.70 -8.28
N ASP A 204 -0.33 1.79 -9.43
CA ASP A 204 -1.73 1.39 -9.62
C ASP A 204 -1.97 -0.08 -9.24
N LYS A 205 -1.06 -0.99 -9.60
CA LYS A 205 -1.14 -2.41 -9.20
C LYS A 205 -1.00 -2.59 -7.69
N ILE A 206 -0.13 -1.82 -7.04
CA ILE A 206 0.05 -1.84 -5.58
C ILE A 206 -1.21 -1.29 -4.90
N ILE A 207 -1.68 -0.12 -5.34
CA ILE A 207 -2.90 0.54 -4.86
C ILE A 207 -4.11 -0.39 -5.00
N LEU A 208 -4.25 -1.05 -6.14
CA LEU A 208 -5.34 -2.00 -6.39
C LEU A 208 -5.29 -3.17 -5.38
N ARG A 209 -4.11 -3.75 -5.14
CA ARG A 209 -3.94 -4.83 -4.14
C ARG A 209 -4.23 -4.35 -2.72
N LEU A 210 -3.76 -3.14 -2.37
CA LEU A 210 -4.04 -2.55 -1.06
C LEU A 210 -5.53 -2.37 -0.87
N ASN A 211 -6.23 -1.76 -1.84
CA ASN A 211 -7.68 -1.57 -1.81
C ASN A 211 -8.45 -2.89 -1.71
N GLN A 212 -8.00 -3.95 -2.39
CA GLN A 212 -8.60 -5.29 -2.27
C GLN A 212 -8.40 -5.91 -0.89
N LYS A 213 -7.27 -5.66 -0.23
CA LYS A 213 -6.94 -6.21 1.10
C LYS A 213 -7.39 -5.32 2.27
N THR A 214 -7.90 -4.12 2.03
CA THR A 214 -8.27 -3.16 3.10
C THR A 214 -9.63 -2.50 2.89
N PRO A 215 -10.73 -3.28 2.79
CA PRO A 215 -12.09 -2.74 2.68
C PRO A 215 -12.61 -2.24 4.05
N ILE A 216 -11.95 -1.21 4.58
CA ILE A 216 -12.25 -0.61 5.88
C ILE A 216 -13.63 0.05 5.85
N GLU A 217 -14.02 0.69 4.74
CA GLU A 217 -15.31 1.35 4.61
C GLU A 217 -16.50 0.38 4.78
N GLU A 218 -16.45 -0.77 4.10
CA GLU A 218 -17.51 -1.79 4.19
C GLU A 218 -17.62 -2.35 5.62
N SER A 219 -16.46 -2.57 6.25
CA SER A 219 -16.38 -3.02 7.64
C SER A 219 -16.99 -2.01 8.61
N VAL A 220 -16.65 -0.72 8.44
CA VAL A 220 -17.14 0.37 9.28
C VAL A 220 -18.64 0.58 9.12
N ASN A 221 -19.15 0.63 7.89
CA ASN A 221 -20.57 0.81 7.62
C ASN A 221 -21.42 -0.32 8.21
N ARG A 222 -20.88 -1.54 8.32
CA ARG A 222 -21.54 -2.67 8.98
C ARG A 222 -21.49 -2.60 10.51
N LEU A 223 -20.39 -2.10 11.08
CA LEU A 223 -20.26 -1.93 12.54
C LEU A 223 -21.10 -0.76 13.04
N PHE A 224 -21.20 0.33 12.26
CA PHE A 224 -21.86 1.57 12.65
C PHE A 224 -22.88 2.02 11.57
N PRO A 225 -23.95 1.25 11.32
CA PRO A 225 -24.91 1.58 10.25
C PRO A 225 -25.72 2.86 10.50
N LYS A 226 -25.69 3.40 11.73
CA LYS A 226 -26.45 4.58 12.14
C LYS A 226 -25.64 5.89 12.07
N THR A 227 -24.37 5.84 11.69
CA THR A 227 -23.46 7.01 11.71
C THR A 227 -23.24 7.58 10.31
N THR A 228 -24.31 8.07 9.68
CA THR A 228 -24.27 8.63 8.31
C THR A 228 -23.43 9.89 8.19
N ASP A 229 -23.23 10.60 9.29
CA ASP A 229 -22.64 11.94 9.32
C ASP A 229 -21.16 11.91 9.74
N TRP A 230 -20.66 10.72 10.06
CA TRP A 230 -19.30 10.54 10.53
C TRP A 230 -18.33 10.43 9.37
N VAL A 231 -17.15 10.98 9.60
CA VAL A 231 -16.07 11.03 8.62
C VAL A 231 -14.85 10.30 9.16
N PHE A 232 -13.94 9.97 8.27
CA PHE A 232 -12.64 9.48 8.69
C PHE A 232 -11.68 10.65 8.91
N GLN A 233 -11.03 10.69 10.07
CA GLN A 233 -9.92 11.58 10.38
C GLN A 233 -8.61 10.80 10.22
N MET A 234 -7.73 11.30 9.36
CA MET A 234 -6.49 10.62 8.98
C MET A 234 -5.30 11.12 9.78
N SER A 235 -4.38 10.21 10.08
CA SER A 235 -3.01 10.55 10.47
C SER A 235 -2.05 9.44 10.05
N SER A 236 -0.76 9.71 10.11
CA SER A 236 0.29 8.72 9.93
C SER A 236 1.46 9.00 10.86
N ASP A 237 2.10 7.93 11.31
CA ASP A 237 3.37 7.96 12.01
C ASP A 237 4.38 7.04 11.29
N GLU A 238 5.54 6.78 11.90
CA GLU A 238 6.61 5.99 11.27
C GLU A 238 6.27 4.50 11.12
N GLN A 239 5.23 4.03 11.82
CA GLN A 239 4.84 2.62 11.92
C GLN A 239 3.46 2.35 11.32
N PHE A 240 2.53 3.31 11.37
CA PHE A 240 1.14 3.11 10.98
C PHE A 240 0.56 4.27 10.17
N LEU A 241 -0.27 3.91 9.20
CA LEU A 241 -1.34 4.78 8.71
C LEU A 241 -2.56 4.61 9.61
N GLN A 242 -3.21 5.70 10.01
CA GLN A 242 -4.31 5.67 10.96
C GLN A 242 -5.55 6.34 10.35
N ALA A 243 -6.69 5.68 10.55
CA ALA A 243 -8.01 6.17 10.16
C ALA A 243 -8.95 6.09 11.37
N ALA A 244 -9.17 7.23 12.02
CA ALA A 244 -10.16 7.35 13.08
C ALA A 244 -11.53 7.64 12.50
N TYR A 245 -12.56 6.97 12.98
CA TYR A 245 -13.94 7.14 12.54
C TYR A 245 -14.77 7.78 13.66
N GLY A 246 -15.32 8.95 13.37
CA GLY A 246 -16.04 9.78 14.33
C GLY A 246 -16.65 11.04 13.72
N PRO A 247 -17.27 11.88 14.55
CA PRO A 247 -17.83 13.16 14.12
C PRO A 247 -16.79 14.07 13.44
N PRO A 248 -17.19 14.93 12.49
CA PRO A 248 -16.28 15.84 11.83
C PRO A 248 -15.64 16.81 12.84
N GLY A 249 -14.35 17.14 12.63
CA GLY A 249 -13.61 18.10 13.46
C GLY A 249 -13.01 17.52 14.75
N VAL A 250 -13.26 16.25 15.07
CA VAL A 250 -12.62 15.59 16.21
C VAL A 250 -11.16 15.27 15.87
N THR A 251 -10.25 15.47 16.83
CA THR A 251 -8.83 15.14 16.64
C THR A 251 -8.62 13.63 16.76
N VAL A 252 -7.79 13.04 15.89
CA VAL A 252 -7.38 11.64 15.99
C VAL A 252 -6.80 11.37 17.38
N PRO A 253 -7.28 10.36 18.12
CA PRO A 253 -6.90 10.17 19.50
C PRO A 253 -5.50 9.55 19.55
N ALA A 254 -4.71 9.95 20.55
CA ALA A 254 -3.53 9.18 20.90
C ALA A 254 -3.99 7.85 21.50
N LEU A 255 -3.73 6.75 20.80
CA LEU A 255 -4.02 5.41 21.31
C LEU A 255 -2.96 5.00 22.34
N PRO A 256 -3.36 4.27 23.40
CA PRO A 256 -2.42 3.81 24.42
C PRO A 256 -1.39 2.85 23.83
N GLU A 257 -0.18 2.86 24.38
CA GLU A 257 0.87 1.91 24.01
C GLU A 257 0.46 0.48 24.38
N VAL A 258 0.64 -0.45 23.45
CA VAL A 258 0.44 -1.89 23.69
C VAL A 258 1.79 -2.47 24.10
N PRO A 259 1.97 -2.94 25.36
CA PRO A 259 3.27 -3.39 25.88
C PRO A 259 3.90 -4.57 25.13
N ALA A 260 3.09 -5.30 24.35
CA ALA A 260 3.52 -6.38 23.49
C ALA A 260 2.79 -6.24 22.15
N MET A 261 3.29 -5.37 21.28
CA MET A 261 2.95 -5.51 19.87
C MET A 261 3.49 -6.86 19.42
N VAL A 262 2.57 -7.75 19.03
CA VAL A 262 2.95 -8.96 18.28
C VAL A 262 3.75 -8.46 17.09
N GLY A 263 4.99 -8.89 16.97
CA GLY A 263 5.93 -8.38 15.97
C GLY A 263 5.61 -8.89 14.56
N ASP A 264 4.36 -8.79 14.10
CA ASP A 264 3.97 -8.89 12.68
C ASP A 264 2.50 -8.47 12.43
N VAL A 265 2.02 -7.45 13.16
CA VAL A 265 0.65 -6.97 12.97
C VAL A 265 0.55 -6.22 11.64
N ARG A 266 -0.40 -6.64 10.79
CA ARG A 266 -0.70 -6.02 9.50
C ARG A 266 -1.75 -4.93 9.63
N LEU A 267 -2.81 -5.24 10.38
CA LEU A 267 -3.93 -4.33 10.62
C LEU A 267 -4.33 -4.35 12.09
N GLU A 268 -4.70 -3.19 12.62
CA GLU A 268 -5.34 -3.06 13.93
C GLU A 268 -6.70 -2.39 13.80
N ALA A 269 -7.72 -2.93 14.45
CA ALA A 269 -8.99 -2.26 14.67
C ALA A 269 -9.15 -2.00 16.16
N TRP A 270 -9.12 -0.72 16.54
CA TRP A 270 -9.32 -0.23 17.89
C TRP A 270 -10.75 0.24 18.03
N LEU A 271 -11.57 -0.50 18.76
CA LEU A 271 -12.98 -0.23 18.97
C LEU A 271 -13.18 0.31 20.37
N ARG A 272 -13.90 1.41 20.50
CA ARG A 272 -14.19 1.98 21.81
C ARG A 272 -15.19 1.11 22.54
N SER A 273 -14.90 0.77 23.80
CA SER A 273 -15.75 -0.06 24.65
C SER A 273 -15.66 0.40 26.10
N THR A 274 -16.61 -0.02 26.94
CA THR A 274 -16.51 0.23 28.39
C THR A 274 -15.39 -0.63 28.98
N ASN A 275 -14.79 -0.20 30.10
CA ASN A 275 -13.69 -0.94 30.72
C ASN A 275 -14.11 -2.37 31.14
N GLU A 276 -15.37 -2.57 31.53
CA GLU A 276 -15.92 -3.88 31.91
C GLU A 276 -16.12 -4.77 30.68
N GLU A 277 -16.69 -4.24 29.60
CA GLU A 277 -16.86 -4.96 28.33
C GLU A 277 -15.52 -5.36 27.73
N ALA A 278 -14.54 -4.44 27.70
CA ALA A 278 -13.22 -4.71 27.18
C ALA A 278 -12.55 -5.87 27.94
N LYS A 279 -12.55 -5.81 29.28
CA LYS A 279 -12.01 -6.88 30.13
C LYS A 279 -12.71 -8.22 29.90
N LEU A 280 -14.04 -8.22 29.72
CA LEU A 280 -14.78 -9.44 29.41
C LEU A 280 -14.33 -9.99 28.05
N LEU A 281 -14.36 -9.18 26.99
CA LEU A 281 -13.96 -9.59 25.64
C LEU A 281 -12.55 -10.17 25.59
N ALA A 282 -11.58 -9.53 26.26
CA ALA A 282 -10.21 -10.05 26.32
C ALA A 282 -10.09 -11.38 27.08
N LYS A 283 -10.82 -11.54 28.19
CA LYS A 283 -10.85 -12.81 28.94
C LYS A 283 -11.37 -13.96 28.09
N PHE A 284 -12.38 -13.71 27.26
CA PHE A 284 -12.87 -14.73 26.35
C PHE A 284 -11.91 -14.92 25.17
N GLY A 285 -11.40 -13.87 24.53
CA GLY A 285 -10.55 -13.95 23.32
C GLY A 285 -9.33 -14.87 23.42
N ASN A 286 -8.81 -15.12 24.62
CA ASN A 286 -7.65 -16.01 24.84
C ASN A 286 -7.98 -17.51 24.86
N GLY A 287 -9.25 -17.91 24.93
CA GLY A 287 -9.66 -19.32 24.91
C GLY A 287 -9.87 -19.86 23.49
N PRO A 288 -9.55 -21.15 23.20
CA PRO A 288 -9.69 -21.71 21.85
C PRO A 288 -11.12 -21.67 21.30
N LEU A 289 -12.13 -21.92 22.14
CA LEU A 289 -13.55 -21.84 21.76
C LEU A 289 -13.96 -20.40 21.41
N ALA A 290 -13.46 -19.42 22.17
CA ALA A 290 -13.77 -18.03 21.94
C ALA A 290 -13.06 -17.47 20.71
N ARG A 291 -11.82 -17.90 20.43
CA ARG A 291 -11.17 -17.64 19.14
C ARG A 291 -12.03 -18.14 17.99
N GLN A 292 -12.57 -19.36 18.07
CA GLN A 292 -13.49 -19.89 17.06
C GLN A 292 -14.79 -19.09 16.93
N LEU A 293 -15.36 -18.62 18.05
CA LEU A 293 -16.58 -17.81 18.03
C LEU A 293 -16.33 -16.42 17.45
N VAL A 294 -15.25 -15.75 17.86
CA VAL A 294 -14.80 -14.47 17.30
C VAL A 294 -14.52 -14.64 15.81
N GLN A 295 -13.82 -15.70 15.41
CA GLN A 295 -13.56 -16.03 14.01
C GLN A 295 -14.86 -16.15 13.22
N ARG A 296 -15.80 -16.96 13.70
CA ARG A 296 -17.10 -17.19 13.02
C ARG A 296 -17.95 -15.92 12.96
N GLN A 297 -17.91 -15.08 13.99
CA GLN A 297 -18.60 -13.80 13.99
C GLN A 297 -17.97 -12.80 13.03
N LEU A 298 -16.64 -12.74 12.98
CA LEU A 298 -15.92 -11.95 11.98
C LEU A 298 -16.28 -12.43 10.58
N GLU A 299 -16.27 -13.73 10.32
CA GLU A 299 -16.71 -14.31 9.03
C GLU A 299 -18.16 -13.93 8.68
N THR A 300 -19.03 -13.81 9.67
CA THR A 300 -20.45 -13.49 9.43
C THR A 300 -20.69 -11.99 9.26
N ARG A 301 -19.99 -11.14 10.03
CA ARG A 301 -20.26 -9.70 10.13
C ARG A 301 -19.27 -8.84 9.34
N LEU A 302 -18.02 -9.26 9.32
CA LEU A 302 -16.89 -8.64 8.64
C LEU A 302 -16.18 -9.66 7.74
N PRO A 303 -16.91 -10.36 6.84
CA PRO A 303 -16.32 -11.34 5.92
C PRO A 303 -15.11 -10.80 5.17
N GLU A 304 -15.03 -9.48 4.98
CA GLU A 304 -13.92 -8.83 4.34
C GLU A 304 -12.62 -8.87 5.16
N LEU A 305 -12.69 -8.57 6.47
CA LEU A 305 -11.57 -8.79 7.39
C LEU A 305 -11.34 -10.29 7.59
N ALA A 306 -12.40 -11.09 7.49
CA ALA A 306 -12.30 -12.52 7.63
C ALA A 306 -11.54 -13.19 6.47
N ALA A 307 -11.68 -12.65 5.26
CA ALA A 307 -11.06 -13.13 4.04
C ALA A 307 -9.54 -12.97 4.01
N LEU A 308 -8.97 -12.19 4.93
CA LEU A 308 -7.52 -11.99 5.01
C LEU A 308 -6.74 -13.26 5.42
N ALA A 309 -7.42 -14.36 5.81
CA ALA A 309 -6.81 -15.67 6.11
C ALA A 309 -5.61 -15.60 7.09
N GLU A 310 -5.70 -14.65 8.01
CA GLU A 310 -4.63 -14.20 8.90
C GLU A 310 -4.95 -14.55 10.36
N GLU A 311 -3.90 -14.63 11.19
CA GLU A 311 -4.05 -14.84 12.62
C GLU A 311 -4.61 -13.61 13.31
N ARG A 312 -5.51 -13.85 14.26
CA ARG A 312 -6.24 -12.79 14.95
C ARG A 312 -6.05 -12.90 16.44
N SER A 313 -5.74 -11.76 17.06
CA SER A 313 -5.73 -11.63 18.51
C SER A 313 -6.66 -10.50 18.94
N VAL A 314 -7.28 -10.66 20.11
CA VAL A 314 -8.15 -9.65 20.71
C VAL A 314 -7.63 -9.33 22.09
N GLN A 315 -7.40 -8.05 22.36
CA GLN A 315 -6.84 -7.56 23.61
C GLN A 315 -7.66 -6.38 24.15
N ALA A 316 -7.66 -6.22 25.46
CA ALA A 316 -8.26 -5.08 26.13
C ALA A 316 -7.16 -4.12 26.60
N VAL A 317 -7.23 -2.87 26.16
CA VAL A 317 -6.25 -1.84 26.49
C VAL A 317 -6.95 -0.59 27.00
N GLY A 318 -7.19 -0.52 28.32
CA GLY A 318 -8.04 0.51 28.92
C GLY A 318 -9.49 0.38 28.44
N SER A 319 -10.05 1.45 27.86
CA SER A 319 -11.34 1.47 27.15
C SER A 319 -11.27 0.96 25.69
N TRP A 320 -10.10 0.42 25.34
CA TRP A 320 -9.65 -0.29 24.14
C TRP A 320 -10.17 -1.71 23.89
N VAL A 321 -11.12 -1.90 22.98
CA VAL A 321 -11.27 -3.01 22.02
C VAL A 321 -10.16 -3.21 20.98
N VAL A 322 -9.02 -3.88 21.21
CA VAL A 322 -8.02 -4.03 20.12
C VAL A 322 -8.14 -5.38 19.44
N ILE A 323 -8.45 -5.37 18.14
CA ILE A 323 -8.39 -6.55 17.27
C ILE A 323 -7.16 -6.38 16.39
N GLN A 324 -6.17 -7.27 16.55
CA GLN A 324 -4.99 -7.30 15.72
C GLN A 324 -5.11 -8.43 14.70
N ILE A 325 -4.75 -8.14 13.46
CA ILE A 325 -4.72 -9.08 12.34
C ILE A 325 -3.27 -9.10 11.85
N GLY A 326 -2.62 -10.27 11.96
CA GLY A 326 -1.22 -10.47 11.62
C GLY A 326 -1.01 -11.63 10.66
N ALA A 327 0.19 -11.75 10.09
CA ALA A 327 0.53 -12.87 9.22
C ALA A 327 0.26 -14.22 9.93
N PRO A 328 -0.16 -15.28 9.22
CA PRO A 328 -0.28 -16.61 9.81
C PRO A 328 1.10 -17.06 10.35
N ASP A 329 1.15 -17.66 11.55
CA ASP A 329 2.39 -18.19 12.10
C ASP A 329 2.92 -19.27 11.12
N ASN A 330 4.11 -19.05 10.55
CA ASN A 330 4.79 -20.04 9.70
C ASN A 330 5.46 -21.14 10.54
N ASN A 331 4.76 -21.72 11.52
CA ASN A 331 5.22 -22.85 12.33
C ASN A 331 4.86 -24.20 11.72
#